data_AF-A0A3L6S4T5-F1
#
_entry.id   AF-A0A3L6S4T5-F1
#
_cell.length_a   1.000
_cell.length_b   1.000
_cell.length_c   1.000
_cell.angle_alpha   90.00
_cell.angle_beta   90.00
_cell.angle_gamma   90.00
#
_symmetry.space_group_name_H-M   'P 1'
#
loop_
_entity.id
_entity.type
_entity.pdbx_description
1 polymer ?
#
loop_
_entity_poly.entity_id
_entity_poly.type
_entity_poly.pdbx_seq_one_letter_code
_entity_poly.pdbx_strand_id
1 'polypeptide(L)'
;MGSLANNIVPVAAVLAALVAGGSCGPPKFPPGPNITANYNGLWLPVRATWYGQPNGAGPADNGGACGIKDVNLPPYSGMTACGNVPIFKDGKG
;
A
#
# COMPACT_ATOMS: atom_id res chain seq x y z
N MET A 1 47.89 6.30 -4.88
CA MET A 1 47.07 5.73 -3.79
C MET A 1 46.20 6.86 -3.25
N GLY A 2 44.92 6.96 -3.60
CA GLY A 2 44.11 8.12 -3.17
C GLY A 2 42.67 8.25 -3.66
N SER A 3 42.23 7.46 -4.65
CA SER A 3 40.87 7.61 -5.22
C SER A 3 39.78 6.82 -4.47
N LEU A 4 40.15 5.73 -3.78
CA LEU A 4 39.17 4.85 -3.14
C LEU A 4 38.59 5.42 -1.83
N ALA A 5 39.33 6.25 -1.09
CA ALA A 5 38.90 6.77 0.21
C ALA A 5 37.81 7.86 0.10
N ASN A 6 37.79 8.63 -1.00
CA ASN A 6 36.92 9.79 -1.15
C ASN A 6 35.44 9.43 -1.42
N ASN A 7 35.20 8.22 -1.93
CA ASN A 7 33.85 7.73 -2.26
C ASN A 7 33.22 6.91 -1.13
N ILE A 8 33.97 6.56 -0.07
CA ILE A 8 33.46 5.75 1.04
C ILE A 8 32.49 6.57 1.90
N VAL A 9 32.81 7.84 2.14
CA VAL A 9 31.99 8.75 2.95
C VAL A 9 30.60 8.99 2.34
N PRO A 10 30.46 9.36 1.04
CA PRO A 10 29.13 9.53 0.45
C PRO A 10 28.35 8.21 0.35
N VAL A 11 29.00 7.09 0.06
CA VAL A 11 28.34 5.76 0.01
C VAL A 11 27.83 5.35 1.39
N ALA A 12 28.65 5.53 2.44
CA ALA A 12 28.25 5.25 3.81
C ALA A 12 27.09 6.16 4.27
N ALA A 13 27.10 7.43 3.86
CA ALA A 13 26.02 8.37 4.17
C ALA A 13 24.69 7.99 3.48
N VAL A 14 24.74 7.57 2.20
CA VAL A 14 23.55 7.09 1.47
C VAL A 14 23.03 5.80 2.11
N LEU A 15 23.91 4.86 2.46
CA LEU A 15 23.52 3.61 3.12
C LEU A 15 22.91 3.86 4.51
N ALA A 16 23.50 4.77 5.29
CA ALA A 16 22.96 5.16 6.60
C ALA A 16 21.60 5.84 6.48
N ALA A 17 21.40 6.69 5.47
CA ALA A 17 20.10 7.31 5.19
C ALA A 17 19.03 6.29 4.79
N LEU A 18 19.40 5.27 3.99
CA LEU A 18 18.51 4.16 3.62
C LEU A 18 18.11 3.31 4.83
N VAL A 19 19.05 3.07 5.76
CA VAL A 19 18.81 2.25 6.97
C VAL A 19 18.02 3.02 8.03
N ALA A 20 18.32 4.32 8.23
CA ALA A 20 17.66 5.13 9.24
C ALA A 20 16.29 5.68 8.80
N GLY A 21 16.07 5.88 7.50
CA GLY A 21 14.81 6.42 6.97
C GLY A 21 13.65 5.43 6.93
N GLY A 22 13.90 4.13 7.16
CA GLY A 22 12.92 3.06 6.92
C GLY A 22 12.17 2.53 8.16
N SER A 23 12.51 2.95 9.38
CA SER A 23 11.90 2.35 10.57
C SER A 23 10.73 3.19 11.09
N CYS A 24 9.57 3.03 10.47
CA CYS A 24 8.31 3.33 11.14
C CYS A 24 8.16 2.38 12.33
N GLY A 25 7.90 2.91 13.54
CA GLY A 25 7.60 2.07 14.71
C GLY A 25 6.41 1.15 14.46
N PRO A 26 6.24 0.06 15.25
CA PRO A 26 5.15 -0.88 15.05
C PRO A 26 3.80 -0.14 15.10
N PRO A 27 2.85 -0.48 14.20
CA PRO A 27 1.58 0.21 14.14
C PRO A 27 0.82 0.07 15.46
N LYS A 28 0.28 1.19 15.95
CA LYS A 28 -0.52 1.23 17.20
C LYS A 28 -1.72 0.28 17.16
N PHE A 29 -2.24 0.00 15.97
CA PHE A 29 -3.24 -1.03 15.72
C PHE A 29 -2.60 -2.10 14.82
N PRO A 30 -2.25 -3.27 15.37
CA PRO A 30 -1.64 -4.32 14.57
C PRO A 30 -2.61 -4.75 13.46
N PRO A 31 -2.13 -4.95 12.23
CA PRO A 31 -2.94 -5.49 11.16
C PRO A 31 -3.53 -6.85 11.55
N GLY A 32 -4.74 -7.13 11.07
CA GLY A 32 -5.32 -8.47 11.16
C GLY A 32 -4.51 -9.52 10.38
N PRO A 33 -4.91 -10.79 10.43
CA PRO A 33 -4.24 -11.85 9.70
C PRO A 33 -4.29 -11.60 8.18
N ASN A 34 -3.21 -11.96 7.49
CA ASN A 34 -3.14 -11.88 6.03
C ASN A 34 -4.22 -12.76 5.39
N ILE A 35 -4.99 -12.17 4.48
CA ILE A 35 -5.94 -12.92 3.67
C ILE A 35 -5.15 -13.71 2.63
N THR A 36 -5.47 -14.98 2.42
CA THR A 36 -4.77 -15.83 1.44
C THR A 36 -5.74 -16.25 0.34
N ALA A 37 -5.27 -17.01 -0.66
CA ALA A 37 -6.12 -17.57 -1.70
C ALA A 37 -7.01 -18.73 -1.20
N ASN A 38 -7.32 -18.79 0.10
CA ASN A 38 -8.22 -19.77 0.70
C ASN A 38 -9.64 -19.19 0.79
N TYR A 39 -10.56 -19.74 -0.01
CA TYR A 39 -11.96 -19.31 -0.09
C TYR A 39 -12.87 -20.15 0.82
N ASN A 40 -12.67 -20.05 2.13
CA ASN A 40 -13.39 -20.89 3.11
C ASN A 40 -14.85 -20.45 3.40
N GLY A 41 -15.31 -19.34 2.81
CA GLY A 41 -16.68 -18.83 2.96
C GLY A 41 -17.02 -18.28 4.36
N LEU A 42 -16.04 -18.15 5.25
CA LEU A 42 -16.26 -17.64 6.60
C LEU A 42 -16.17 -16.11 6.63
N TRP A 43 -17.10 -15.48 7.35
CA TRP A 43 -17.12 -14.03 7.55
C TRP A 43 -16.01 -13.60 8.51
N LEU A 44 -15.37 -12.47 8.20
CA LEU A 44 -14.37 -11.83 9.06
C LEU A 44 -14.84 -10.41 9.44
N PRO A 45 -14.66 -9.99 10.70
CA PRO A 45 -15.02 -8.64 11.13
C PRO A 45 -14.04 -7.60 10.55
N VAL A 46 -14.57 -6.48 10.06
CA VAL A 46 -13.77 -5.36 9.54
C VAL A 46 -14.45 -4.03 9.87
N ARG A 47 -13.68 -2.94 9.88
CA ARG A 47 -14.21 -1.57 9.92
C ARG A 47 -14.10 -0.96 8.54
N ALA A 48 -15.17 -0.35 8.06
CA ALA A 48 -15.23 0.30 6.77
C ALA A 48 -15.49 1.80 6.90
N THR A 49 -14.89 2.57 5.99
CA THR A 49 -15.15 3.99 5.75
C THR A 49 -15.19 4.21 4.24
N TRP A 50 -15.69 5.35 3.80
CA TRP A 50 -15.70 5.74 2.39
C TRP A 50 -14.90 7.02 2.18
N TYR A 51 -14.51 7.30 0.94
CA TYR A 51 -13.76 8.48 0.55
C TYR A 51 -14.14 8.89 -0.87
N GLY A 52 -13.81 10.12 -1.25
CA GLY A 52 -14.14 10.65 -2.58
C GLY A 52 -15.55 11.22 -2.68
N GLN A 53 -16.11 11.18 -3.88
CA GLN A 53 -17.47 11.64 -4.14
C GLN A 53 -18.51 10.61 -3.65
N PRO A 54 -19.68 11.04 -3.13
CA PRO A 54 -20.69 10.12 -2.58
C PRO A 54 -21.19 9.05 -3.56
N ASN A 55 -21.17 9.34 -4.86
CA ASN A 55 -21.54 8.43 -5.95
C ASN A 55 -20.36 8.15 -6.90
N GLY A 56 -19.13 8.41 -6.45
CA GLY A 56 -17.91 8.19 -7.24
C GLY A 56 -17.24 6.85 -6.92
N ALA A 57 -16.16 6.56 -7.64
CA ALA A 57 -15.39 5.31 -7.49
C ALA A 57 -14.20 5.45 -6.51
N GLY A 58 -14.33 6.30 -5.48
CA GLY A 58 -13.22 6.64 -4.58
C GLY A 58 -12.33 7.76 -5.13
N PRO A 59 -11.20 7.48 -5.80
CA PRO A 59 -10.28 8.54 -6.25
C PRO A 59 -10.91 9.47 -7.29
N ALA A 60 -10.54 10.76 -7.24
CA ALA A 60 -11.08 11.77 -8.14
C ALA A 60 -10.72 11.53 -9.62
N ASP A 61 -9.62 10.80 -9.87
CA ASP A 61 -9.15 10.41 -11.19
C ASP A 61 -9.69 9.04 -11.65
N ASN A 62 -10.66 8.46 -10.91
CA ASN A 62 -11.21 7.11 -11.14
C ASN A 62 -10.11 6.03 -11.26
N GLY A 63 -9.01 6.20 -10.53
CA GLY A 63 -7.88 5.27 -10.53
C GLY A 63 -7.64 4.58 -9.19
N GLY A 64 -6.37 4.38 -8.84
CA GLY A 64 -5.96 3.87 -7.53
C GLY A 64 -4.50 3.41 -7.51
N ALA A 65 -4.02 2.97 -6.34
CA ALA A 65 -2.64 2.49 -6.14
C ALA A 65 -2.31 1.23 -6.97
N CYS A 66 -3.31 0.45 -7.36
CA CYS A 66 -3.14 -0.71 -8.26
C CYS A 66 -2.86 -0.32 -9.72
N GLY A 67 -2.95 0.97 -10.08
CA GLY A 67 -2.66 1.46 -11.44
C GLY A 67 -3.79 1.26 -12.46
N ILE A 68 -4.92 0.66 -12.07
CA ILE A 68 -6.12 0.53 -12.92
C ILE A 68 -6.84 1.89 -12.99
N LYS A 69 -7.37 2.24 -14.16
CA LYS A 69 -8.10 3.49 -14.44
C LYS A 69 -9.53 3.21 -14.91
N ASP A 70 -10.33 4.26 -14.99
CA ASP A 70 -11.73 4.23 -15.40
C ASP A 70 -12.57 3.26 -14.57
N VAL A 71 -12.25 3.13 -13.28
CA VAL A 71 -12.92 2.19 -12.37
C VAL A 71 -14.38 2.55 -12.07
N ASN A 72 -14.82 3.73 -12.52
CA ASN A 72 -16.22 4.15 -12.53
C ASN A 72 -17.03 3.49 -13.67
N LEU A 73 -16.38 2.97 -14.71
CA LEU A 73 -17.02 2.31 -15.85
C LEU A 73 -17.10 0.78 -15.64
N PRO A 74 -17.98 0.07 -16.37
CA PRO A 74 -17.97 -1.39 -16.40
C PRO A 74 -16.60 -1.96 -16.82
N PRO A 75 -16.16 -3.09 -16.23
CA PRO A 75 -16.93 -3.96 -15.34
C PRO A 75 -16.94 -3.49 -13.87
N TYR A 76 -16.04 -2.60 -13.46
CA TYR A 76 -15.90 -2.18 -12.06
C TYR A 76 -17.11 -1.38 -11.57
N SER A 77 -17.66 -0.52 -12.42
CA SER A 77 -18.91 0.22 -12.19
C SER A 77 -18.93 0.99 -10.86
N GLY A 78 -17.78 1.51 -10.42
CA GLY A 78 -17.61 2.20 -9.13
C GLY A 78 -17.60 1.30 -7.90
N MET A 79 -17.67 -0.02 -8.05
CA MET A 79 -17.64 -1.00 -6.96
C MET A 79 -16.21 -1.25 -6.45
N THR A 80 -15.50 -0.19 -6.12
CA THR A 80 -14.10 -0.22 -5.67
C THR A 80 -13.97 0.06 -4.17
N ALA A 81 -12.91 -0.46 -3.55
CA ALA A 81 -12.58 -0.21 -2.16
C ALA A 81 -11.05 -0.21 -1.94
N CYS A 82 -10.61 0.28 -0.78
CA CYS A 82 -9.22 0.18 -0.34
C CYS A 82 -9.11 -0.77 0.86
N GLY A 83 -8.02 -1.54 0.89
CA GLY A 83 -7.68 -2.42 2.01
C GLY A 83 -6.34 -2.04 2.63
N ASN A 84 -6.16 -2.34 3.91
CA ASN A 84 -4.87 -2.21 4.60
C ASN A 84 -3.93 -3.38 4.24
N VAL A 85 -2.75 -3.44 4.88
CA VAL A 85 -1.66 -4.41 4.60
C VAL A 85 -2.13 -5.86 4.37
N PRO A 86 -3.02 -6.46 5.19
CA PRO A 86 -3.48 -7.84 5.00
C PRO A 86 -4.29 -8.10 3.73
N ILE A 87 -4.86 -7.04 3.15
CA ILE A 87 -5.66 -7.06 1.93
C ILE A 87 -4.80 -6.59 0.75
N PHE A 88 -4.26 -5.37 0.79
CA PHE A 88 -3.52 -4.75 -0.33
C PHE A 88 -2.17 -5.41 -0.62
N LYS A 89 -1.48 -5.93 0.41
CA LYS A 89 -0.22 -6.69 0.30
C LYS A 89 0.80 -6.05 -0.64
N ASP A 90 1.04 -4.76 -0.45
CA ASP A 90 1.97 -3.98 -1.28
C ASP A 90 1.70 -4.09 -2.79
N GLY A 91 0.42 -4.14 -3.17
CA GLY A 91 -0.04 -4.23 -4.57
C GLY A 91 -0.23 -5.65 -5.10
N LYS A 92 -0.07 -6.69 -4.27
CA LYS A 92 -0.35 -8.09 -4.63
C LYS A 92 -1.77 -8.54 -4.30
N GLY A 93 -2.51 -7.69 -3.60
CA GLY A 93 -3.90 -7.90 -3.20
C GLY A 93 -4.90 -7.65 -4.30
#